data_AF-A0ABD0RNQ8-F1
#
_entry.id   AF-A0ABD0RNQ8-F1
#
_cell.length_a   1.000
_cell.length_b   1.000
_cell.length_c   1.000
_cell.angle_alpha   90.00
_cell.angle_beta   90.00
_cell.angle_gamma   90.00
#
_symmetry.space_group_name_H-M   'P 1'
#
loop_
_entity.id
_entity.type
_entity.pdbx_description
1 polymer ?
#
loop_
_entity_poly.entity_id
_entity_poly.type
_entity_poly.pdbx_seq_one_letter_code
_entity_poly.pdbx_strand_id
1 'polypeptide(L)'
;SHQLTLDPNTAHKLLCLSERNRVITNNNTGQSYPDHPDRFDGYSQVLCRESVCGRCYWELQWSGCVRISVSYKSIGRKGLGNECVFGRNNQSWSLFCSSSRYSFRHNNKQTDLPVPSISSRIGVFVDHSAGTLSFYSVSDTMSLIHTVQTTFTQPLYPGFSVLYGSSVKLC
;
A
#
# COMPACT_ATOMS: atom_id res chain seq x y z
N SER A 1 -9.93 13.84 8.06
CA SER A 1 -8.87 12.84 7.81
C SER A 1 -9.47 11.45 8.01
N HIS A 2 -9.15 10.48 7.14
CA HIS A 2 -9.57 9.09 7.33
C HIS A 2 -8.57 8.40 8.27
N GLN A 3 -9.03 7.94 9.43
CA GLN A 3 -8.18 7.26 10.39
C GLN A 3 -8.05 5.78 9.98
N LEU A 4 -6.89 5.41 9.45
CA LEU A 4 -6.59 4.05 9.00
C LEU A 4 -5.85 3.26 10.08
N THR A 5 -6.13 1.97 10.17
CA THR A 5 -5.42 1.02 11.01
C THR A 5 -5.09 -0.25 10.24
N LEU A 6 -3.91 -0.79 10.49
CA LEU A 6 -3.43 -2.02 9.85
C LEU A 6 -4.17 -3.22 10.44
N ASP A 7 -4.52 -4.18 9.58
CA ASP A 7 -5.19 -5.41 9.97
C ASP A 7 -4.18 -6.54 10.28
N PRO A 8 -3.98 -6.92 11.56
CA PRO A 8 -3.09 -8.00 11.96
C PRO A 8 -3.50 -9.36 11.39
N ASN A 9 -4.76 -9.55 10.98
CA ASN A 9 -5.23 -10.79 10.37
C ASN A 9 -4.75 -10.93 8.92
N THR A 10 -4.41 -9.83 8.25
CA THR A 10 -3.87 -9.84 6.89
C THR A 10 -2.35 -9.81 6.85
N ALA A 11 -1.71 -9.27 7.90
CA ALA A 11 -0.28 -9.02 7.94
C ALA A 11 0.56 -10.29 7.76
N HIS A 12 1.49 -10.25 6.81
CA HIS A 12 2.50 -11.30 6.66
C HIS A 12 3.32 -11.46 7.94
N LYS A 13 3.75 -12.69 8.25
CA LYS A 13 4.46 -13.01 9.51
C LYS A 13 5.83 -12.31 9.64
N LEU A 14 6.40 -11.75 8.58
CA LEU A 14 7.64 -10.95 8.66
C LEU A 14 7.41 -9.46 8.93
N LEU A 15 6.15 -9.01 8.97
CA LEU A 15 5.81 -7.62 9.26
C LEU A 15 5.47 -7.47 10.73
N CYS A 16 6.18 -6.58 11.43
CA CYS A 16 5.84 -6.20 12.79
C CYS A 16 4.92 -4.98 12.76
N LEU A 17 3.77 -5.11 13.43
CA LEU A 17 2.81 -4.02 13.62
C LEU A 17 2.98 -3.42 15.01
N SER A 18 3.10 -2.08 15.09
CA SER A 18 3.25 -1.35 16.34
C SER A 18 2.45 -0.05 16.36
N GLU A 19 2.57 0.73 17.44
CA GLU A 19 1.84 1.99 17.65
C GLU A 19 0.34 1.87 17.39
N ARG A 20 -0.31 0.90 18.04
CA ARG A 20 -1.74 0.60 17.85
C ARG A 20 -2.08 0.28 16.38
N ASN A 21 -1.22 -0.50 15.73
CA ASN A 21 -1.34 -0.91 14.32
C ASN A 21 -1.32 0.26 13.34
N ARG A 22 -0.42 1.24 13.58
CA ARG A 22 -0.18 2.35 12.64
C ARG A 22 1.21 2.34 12.03
N VAL A 23 2.12 1.57 12.60
CA VAL A 23 3.49 1.42 12.09
C VAL A 23 3.71 -0.01 11.63
N ILE A 24 4.35 -0.15 10.48
CA ILE A 24 4.86 -1.40 9.92
C ILE A 24 6.38 -1.31 9.90
N THR A 25 7.05 -2.34 10.39
CA THR A 25 8.47 -2.57 10.12
C THR A 25 8.69 -3.98 9.59
N ASN A 26 9.68 -4.15 8.74
CA ASN A 26 10.15 -5.48 8.32
C ASN A 26 11.61 -5.65 8.70
N ASN A 27 11.84 -6.36 9.80
CA ASN A 27 13.16 -6.73 10.30
C ASN A 27 13.49 -8.21 10.02
N ASN A 28 12.75 -8.87 9.11
CA ASN A 28 12.87 -10.30 8.81
C ASN A 28 12.72 -11.22 10.03
N THR A 29 12.14 -10.74 11.14
CA THR A 29 11.86 -11.56 12.32
C THR A 29 10.42 -12.06 12.25
N GLY A 30 10.25 -13.37 12.33
CA GLY A 30 8.92 -14.00 12.34
C GLY A 30 8.11 -13.55 13.55
N GLN A 31 6.93 -13.00 13.30
CA GLN A 31 5.92 -12.65 14.29
C GLN A 31 5.02 -13.85 14.57
N SER A 32 4.63 -14.03 15.83
CA SER A 32 3.75 -15.11 16.29
C SER A 32 2.27 -14.82 16.00
N TYR A 33 1.95 -14.44 14.76
CA TYR A 33 0.56 -14.24 14.36
C TYR A 33 -0.14 -15.58 14.13
N PRO A 34 -1.38 -15.77 14.63
CA PRO A 34 -2.13 -16.99 14.40
C PRO A 34 -2.45 -17.16 12.92
N ASP A 35 -2.62 -18.39 12.47
CA ASP A 35 -3.03 -18.63 11.09
C ASP A 35 -4.42 -18.04 10.82
N HIS A 36 -4.58 -17.46 9.64
CA HIS A 36 -5.82 -16.80 9.21
C HIS A 36 -5.98 -16.91 7.69
N PRO A 37 -7.20 -17.12 7.16
CA PRO A 37 -7.43 -17.20 5.71
C PRO A 37 -7.00 -15.91 5.00
N ASP A 38 -7.24 -14.74 5.60
CA ASP A 38 -6.89 -13.44 5.00
C ASP A 38 -5.39 -13.08 5.09
N ARG A 39 -4.58 -13.90 5.79
CA ARG A 39 -3.16 -13.62 6.00
C ARG A 39 -2.37 -13.82 4.72
N PHE A 40 -1.60 -12.81 4.30
CA PHE A 40 -0.59 -12.99 3.27
C PHE A 40 0.51 -13.93 3.79
N ASP A 41 0.88 -14.94 3.01
CA ASP A 41 1.91 -15.93 3.40
C ASP A 41 3.13 -15.99 2.47
N GLY A 42 3.01 -15.49 1.24
CA GLY A 42 4.11 -15.50 0.27
C GLY A 42 4.92 -14.21 0.21
N TYR A 43 4.31 -13.08 0.56
CA TYR A 43 4.92 -11.75 0.41
C TYR A 43 4.63 -10.88 1.63
N SER A 44 5.62 -10.08 2.04
CA SER A 44 5.55 -9.12 3.15
C SER A 44 4.57 -7.99 2.89
N GLN A 45 3.27 -8.29 3.01
CA GLN A 45 2.14 -7.43 2.69
C GLN A 45 1.14 -7.37 3.84
N VAL A 46 0.36 -6.29 3.89
CA VAL A 46 -0.72 -6.07 4.85
C VAL A 46 -1.77 -5.14 4.23
N LEU A 47 -3.04 -5.30 4.61
CA LEU A 47 -4.11 -4.34 4.33
C LEU A 47 -4.50 -3.60 5.60
N CYS A 48 -5.08 -2.41 5.43
CA CYS A 48 -5.85 -1.74 6.48
C CYS A 48 -7.20 -2.43 6.70
N ARG A 49 -7.78 -2.21 7.87
CA ARG A 49 -9.13 -2.70 8.22
C ARG A 49 -10.23 -1.94 7.50
N GLU A 50 -10.04 -0.62 7.39
CA GLU A 50 -11.02 0.30 6.85
C GLU A 50 -10.97 0.30 5.32
N SER A 51 -12.13 0.30 4.69
CA SER A 51 -12.26 0.50 3.25
C SER A 51 -12.40 1.99 2.90
N VAL A 52 -11.91 2.38 1.73
CA VAL A 52 -12.12 3.70 1.11
C VAL A 52 -13.09 3.56 -0.07
N CYS A 53 -14.33 3.98 0.13
CA CYS A 53 -15.45 3.82 -0.82
C CYS A 53 -16.05 5.15 -1.31
N GLY A 54 -15.49 6.28 -0.91
CA GLY A 54 -15.91 7.62 -1.34
C GLY A 54 -14.72 8.49 -1.70
N ARG A 55 -14.78 9.77 -1.33
CA ARG A 55 -13.63 10.67 -1.37
C ARG A 55 -12.82 10.55 -0.09
N CYS A 56 -11.62 10.01 -0.20
CA CYS A 56 -10.75 9.75 0.94
C CYS A 56 -9.35 10.29 0.64
N TYR A 57 -8.75 10.92 1.65
CA TYR A 57 -7.36 11.32 1.65
C TYR A 57 -6.69 10.85 2.93
N TRP A 58 -5.49 10.31 2.80
CA TRP A 58 -4.63 9.98 3.93
C TRP A 58 -3.15 10.19 3.56
N GLU A 59 -2.34 10.40 4.59
CA GLU A 59 -0.89 10.53 4.47
C GLU A 59 -0.21 9.37 5.20
N LEU A 60 1.00 9.05 4.75
CA LEU A 60 1.90 8.15 5.46
C LEU A 60 3.34 8.58 5.29
N GLN A 61 4.15 8.25 6.28
CA GLN A 61 5.60 8.31 6.17
C GLN A 61 6.16 6.93 5.82
N TRP A 62 7.27 6.90 5.11
CA TRP A 62 7.95 5.67 4.73
C TRP A 62 9.48 5.82 4.77
N SER A 63 10.18 4.69 4.91
CA SER A 63 11.63 4.60 4.76
C SER A 63 12.03 3.31 4.05
N GLY A 64 13.18 3.32 3.36
CA GLY A 64 13.71 2.16 2.65
C GLY A 64 13.05 1.93 1.29
N CYS A 65 12.45 0.76 1.07
CA CYS A 65 11.75 0.38 -0.15
C CYS A 65 10.35 -0.15 0.20
N VAL A 66 9.31 0.53 -0.26
CA VAL A 66 7.92 0.19 0.07
C VAL A 66 7.04 0.21 -1.17
N ARG A 67 5.89 -0.48 -1.07
CA ARG A 67 4.78 -0.33 -2.01
C ARG A 67 3.57 0.19 -1.27
N ILE A 68 3.01 1.29 -1.75
CA ILE A 68 1.79 1.91 -1.24
C ILE A 68 0.68 1.58 -2.23
N SER A 69 -0.35 0.89 -1.77
CA SER A 69 -1.33 0.28 -2.66
C SER A 69 -2.75 0.54 -2.20
N VAL A 70 -3.68 0.45 -3.14
CA VAL A 70 -5.09 0.17 -2.85
C VAL A 70 -5.49 -1.11 -3.57
N SER A 71 -6.34 -1.91 -2.94
CA SER A 71 -6.73 -3.21 -3.49
C SER A 71 -8.15 -3.59 -3.10
N TYR A 72 -8.83 -4.36 -3.94
CA TYR A 72 -10.02 -5.08 -3.51
C TYR A 72 -9.68 -6.14 -2.47
N LYS A 73 -10.65 -6.44 -1.59
CA LYS A 73 -10.44 -7.44 -0.53
C LYS A 73 -10.22 -8.85 -1.08
N SER A 74 -10.70 -9.13 -2.30
CA SER A 74 -10.61 -10.42 -3.00
C SER A 74 -9.23 -10.76 -3.60
N ILE A 75 -8.21 -9.91 -3.41
CA ILE A 75 -6.83 -10.24 -3.79
C ILE A 75 -6.39 -11.58 -3.17
N GLY A 76 -5.63 -12.36 -3.94
CA GLY A 76 -5.05 -13.61 -3.46
C GLY A 76 -4.17 -13.39 -2.23
N ARG A 77 -4.19 -14.32 -1.28
CA ARG A 77 -3.42 -14.24 -0.02
C ARG A 77 -2.35 -15.31 0.08
N LYS A 78 -2.47 -16.38 -0.69
CA LYS A 78 -1.76 -17.64 -0.49
C LYS A 78 -0.84 -17.96 -1.67
N GLY A 79 0.42 -18.24 -1.37
CA GLY A 79 1.43 -18.64 -2.33
C GLY A 79 2.22 -17.48 -2.95
N LEU A 80 3.04 -17.84 -3.93
CA LEU A 80 4.03 -16.98 -4.58
C LEU A 80 3.62 -16.53 -6.00
N GLY A 81 2.33 -16.62 -6.31
CA GLY A 81 1.81 -16.21 -7.60
C GLY A 81 1.55 -14.70 -7.68
N ASN A 82 1.38 -14.21 -8.91
CA ASN A 82 1.14 -12.79 -9.19
C ASN A 82 -0.22 -12.30 -8.66
N GLU A 83 -1.21 -13.20 -8.57
CA GLU A 83 -2.52 -12.95 -7.98
C GLU A 83 -2.46 -12.50 -6.52
N CYS A 84 -1.35 -12.78 -5.83
CA CYS A 84 -1.15 -12.42 -4.43
C CYS A 84 -0.35 -11.12 -4.22
N VAL A 85 0.29 -10.55 -5.25
CA VAL A 85 1.20 -9.40 -5.10
C VAL A 85 0.52 -8.11 -5.53
N PHE A 86 0.56 -7.07 -4.69
CA PHE A 86 0.06 -5.75 -5.05
C PHE A 86 0.67 -5.24 -6.37
N GLY A 87 -0.20 -4.77 -7.26
CA GLY A 87 0.11 -4.26 -8.59
C GLY A 87 0.37 -5.34 -9.66
N ARG A 88 0.55 -6.62 -9.29
CA ARG A 88 0.76 -7.71 -10.27
C ARG A 88 -0.52 -8.41 -10.73
N ASN A 89 -1.66 -7.95 -10.24
CA ASN A 89 -2.99 -8.41 -10.62
C ASN A 89 -3.89 -7.23 -11.01
N ASN A 90 -5.07 -7.52 -11.51
CA ASN A 90 -6.08 -6.54 -11.90
C ASN A 90 -6.93 -6.02 -10.73
N GLN A 91 -6.65 -6.44 -9.49
CA GLN A 91 -7.41 -6.07 -8.29
C GLN A 91 -6.67 -5.08 -7.39
N SER A 92 -5.50 -4.61 -7.82
CA SER A 92 -4.66 -3.72 -7.04
C SER A 92 -3.88 -2.72 -7.91
N TRP A 93 -3.67 -1.54 -7.34
CA TRP A 93 -2.89 -0.45 -7.92
C TRP A 93 -1.84 -0.05 -6.89
N SER A 94 -0.58 0.03 -7.31
CA SER A 94 0.55 0.08 -6.39
C SER A 94 1.61 1.07 -6.84
N LEU A 95 1.97 2.00 -5.95
CA LEU A 95 3.12 2.89 -6.10
C LEU A 95 4.30 2.29 -5.32
N PHE A 96 5.36 1.95 -6.02
CA PHE A 96 6.64 1.64 -5.42
C PHE A 96 7.42 2.93 -5.11
N CYS A 97 7.99 3.00 -3.90
CA CYS A 97 8.81 4.12 -3.44
C CYS A 97 10.18 3.60 -2.97
N SER A 98 11.24 4.23 -3.46
CA SER A 98 12.60 4.11 -2.92
C SER A 98 13.27 5.49 -2.90
N SER A 99 14.45 5.58 -2.28
CA SER A 99 15.23 6.84 -2.22
C SER A 99 15.61 7.43 -3.59
N SER A 100 15.48 6.66 -4.67
CA SER A 100 15.93 7.04 -6.02
C SER A 100 14.84 7.06 -7.08
N ARG A 101 13.67 6.47 -6.84
CA ARG A 101 12.62 6.39 -7.86
C ARG A 101 11.22 6.14 -7.32
N TYR A 102 10.25 6.49 -8.16
CA TYR A 102 8.89 6.00 -8.09
C TYR A 102 8.59 5.12 -9.31
N SER A 103 7.81 4.07 -9.10
CA SER A 103 7.18 3.35 -10.22
C SER A 103 5.78 2.93 -9.87
N PHE A 104 4.89 3.03 -10.84
CA PHE A 104 3.51 2.60 -10.69
C PHE A 104 3.33 1.21 -11.29
N ARG A 105 2.52 0.37 -10.65
CA ARG A 105 2.21 -0.97 -11.15
C ARG A 105 0.74 -1.30 -11.01
N HIS A 106 0.16 -1.80 -12.08
CA HIS A 106 -1.18 -2.37 -12.13
C HIS A 106 -1.24 -3.48 -13.18
N ASN A 107 -1.94 -4.57 -12.89
CA ASN A 107 -2.10 -5.72 -13.80
C ASN A 107 -0.76 -6.21 -14.38
N ASN A 108 0.26 -6.29 -13.51
CA ASN A 108 1.64 -6.68 -13.81
C ASN A 108 2.41 -5.73 -14.75
N LYS A 109 1.78 -4.67 -15.27
CA LYS A 109 2.45 -3.63 -16.05
C LYS A 109 3.04 -2.59 -15.12
N GLN A 110 4.36 -2.42 -15.18
CA GLN A 110 5.09 -1.40 -14.43
C GLN A 110 5.40 -0.21 -15.34
N THR A 111 5.24 1.00 -14.81
CA THR A 111 5.64 2.25 -15.45
C THR A 111 6.56 2.98 -14.48
N ASP A 112 7.79 3.24 -14.90
CA ASP A 112 8.69 4.09 -14.13
C ASP A 112 8.25 5.55 -14.26
N LEU A 113 8.21 6.26 -13.15
CA LEU A 113 7.67 7.61 -13.08
C LEU A 113 8.80 8.63 -12.99
N PRO A 114 8.62 9.83 -13.58
CA PRO A 114 9.57 10.92 -13.40
C PRO A 114 9.69 11.28 -11.92
N VAL A 115 10.89 11.68 -11.50
CA VAL A 115 11.22 12.02 -10.12
C VAL A 115 11.32 13.54 -10.00
N PRO A 116 10.23 14.28 -9.74
CA PRO A 116 10.33 15.72 -9.53
C PRO A 116 11.02 16.05 -8.19
N SER A 117 10.68 15.32 -7.13
CA SER A 117 11.34 15.33 -5.82
C SER A 117 10.87 14.14 -4.98
N ILE A 118 11.81 13.48 -4.28
CA ILE A 118 11.48 12.37 -3.37
C ILE A 118 11.23 12.93 -1.97
N SER A 119 10.02 12.72 -1.46
CA SER A 119 9.69 12.93 -0.05
C SER A 119 9.47 11.58 0.64
N SER A 120 9.85 11.50 1.92
CA SER A 120 9.52 10.37 2.81
C SER A 120 8.07 10.38 3.26
N ARG A 121 7.25 11.33 2.78
CA ARG A 121 5.81 11.37 3.01
C ARG A 121 5.03 11.34 1.71
N ILE A 122 4.03 10.46 1.67
CA ILE A 122 3.14 10.27 0.53
C ILE A 122 1.70 10.54 0.97
N GLY A 123 1.01 11.38 0.20
CA GLY A 123 -0.43 11.54 0.26
C GLY A 123 -1.09 10.64 -0.77
N VAL A 124 -2.18 9.97 -0.40
CA VAL A 124 -3.00 9.17 -1.32
C VAL A 124 -4.41 9.71 -1.30
N PHE A 125 -4.93 10.00 -2.49
CA PHE A 125 -6.30 10.44 -2.70
C PHE A 125 -7.06 9.39 -3.52
N VAL A 126 -8.26 9.07 -3.08
CA VAL A 126 -9.21 8.23 -3.79
C VAL A 126 -10.51 9.01 -3.93
N ASP A 127 -11.04 9.10 -5.15
CA ASP A 127 -12.44 9.39 -5.41
C ASP A 127 -13.05 8.15 -6.06
N HIS A 128 -13.69 7.31 -5.24
CA HIS A 128 -14.24 6.05 -5.70
C HIS A 128 -15.31 6.25 -6.80
N SER A 129 -16.17 7.25 -6.60
CA SER A 129 -17.28 7.57 -7.50
C SER A 129 -16.82 8.12 -8.85
N ALA A 130 -15.80 8.98 -8.85
CA ALA A 130 -15.21 9.49 -10.08
C ALA A 130 -14.27 8.47 -10.72
N GLY A 131 -13.79 7.48 -9.97
CA GLY A 131 -12.84 6.51 -10.46
C GLY A 131 -11.39 7.02 -10.46
N THR A 132 -11.04 7.90 -9.53
CA THR A 132 -9.73 8.54 -9.48
C THR A 132 -8.91 8.00 -8.31
N LEU A 133 -7.65 7.64 -8.58
CA LEU A 133 -6.63 7.37 -7.56
C LEU A 133 -5.39 8.20 -7.88
N SER A 134 -4.97 9.03 -6.94
CA SER A 134 -3.83 9.93 -7.08
C SER A 134 -2.85 9.77 -5.93
N PHE A 135 -1.57 9.81 -6.26
CA PHE A 135 -0.47 9.78 -5.32
C PHE A 135 0.30 11.09 -5.37
N TYR A 136 0.68 11.60 -4.20
CA TYR A 136 1.35 12.88 -4.05
C TYR A 136 2.59 12.75 -3.18
N SER A 137 3.65 13.44 -3.58
CA SER A 137 4.82 13.71 -2.74
C SER A 137 4.47 14.89 -1.85
N VAL A 138 4.61 14.75 -0.53
CA VAL A 138 4.24 15.78 0.44
C VAL A 138 5.49 16.23 1.19
N SER A 139 5.88 17.48 1.01
CA SER A 139 6.92 18.16 1.80
C SER A 139 6.37 19.52 2.26
N ASP A 140 7.09 20.63 2.05
CA ASP A 140 6.56 21.98 2.22
C ASP A 140 5.46 22.29 1.18
N THR A 141 5.49 21.57 0.05
CA THR A 141 4.47 21.63 -1.00
C THR A 141 3.97 20.23 -1.35
N MET A 142 2.81 20.15 -1.97
CA MET A 142 2.20 18.90 -2.42
C MET A 142 2.34 18.78 -3.94
N SER A 143 3.13 17.81 -4.39
CA SER A 143 3.40 17.57 -5.83
C SER A 143 2.75 16.27 -6.29
N LEU A 144 2.02 16.29 -7.39
CA LEU A 144 1.43 15.09 -7.98
C LEU A 144 2.53 14.16 -8.50
N ILE A 145 2.51 12.90 -8.05
CA ILE A 145 3.40 11.84 -8.56
C ILE A 145 2.73 11.12 -9.74
N HIS A 146 1.49 10.65 -9.51
CA HIS A 146 0.77 9.87 -10.51
C HIS A 146 -0.73 9.90 -10.23
N THR A 147 -1.53 9.86 -11.30
CA THR A 147 -2.97 9.66 -11.23
C THR A 147 -3.37 8.56 -12.20
N VAL A 148 -4.28 7.69 -11.74
CA VAL A 148 -4.99 6.76 -12.60
C VAL A 148 -6.48 7.08 -12.57
N GLN A 149 -7.10 7.01 -13.74
CA GLN A 149 -8.55 7.03 -13.91
C GLN A 149 -9.01 5.62 -14.29
N THR A 150 -9.95 5.05 -13.54
CA THR A 150 -10.47 3.70 -13.76
C THR A 150 -11.83 3.53 -13.09
N THR A 151 -12.60 2.51 -13.46
CA THR A 151 -13.85 2.19 -12.77
C THR A 151 -13.59 1.20 -11.64
N PHE A 152 -13.74 1.66 -10.41
CA PHE A 152 -13.68 0.77 -9.25
C PHE A 152 -15.01 0.02 -9.09
N THR A 153 -14.94 -1.30 -8.98
CA THR A 153 -16.11 -2.19 -8.93
C THR A 153 -16.39 -2.75 -7.54
N GLN A 154 -15.47 -2.55 -6.59
CA GLN A 154 -15.59 -2.99 -5.20
C GLN A 154 -14.98 -1.94 -4.26
N PRO A 155 -15.27 -2.00 -2.95
CA PRO A 155 -14.56 -1.20 -1.97
C PRO A 155 -13.05 -1.44 -2.03
N LEU A 156 -12.28 -0.35 -1.94
CA LEU A 156 -10.83 -0.41 -1.92
C LEU A 156 -10.32 -0.44 -0.49
N TYR A 157 -9.24 -1.16 -0.25
CA TYR A 157 -8.54 -1.23 1.01
C TYR A 157 -7.12 -0.72 0.81
N PRO A 158 -6.66 0.28 1.57
CA PRO A 158 -5.25 0.66 1.61
C PRO A 158 -4.39 -0.54 2.00
N GLY A 159 -3.23 -0.67 1.37
CA GLY A 159 -2.35 -1.81 1.53
C GLY A 159 -0.89 -1.45 1.34
N PHE A 160 -0.02 -2.20 2.01
CA PHE A 160 1.40 -1.92 2.03
C PHE A 160 2.21 -3.18 1.80
N SER A 161 3.24 -3.11 0.94
CA SER A 161 4.35 -4.07 0.96
C SER A 161 5.58 -3.38 1.54
N VAL A 162 6.23 -3.99 2.52
CA VAL A 162 7.41 -3.42 3.19
C VAL A 162 8.57 -4.38 3.03
N LEU A 163 9.62 -3.97 2.30
CA LEU A 163 10.81 -4.78 2.10
C LEU A 163 11.67 -4.81 3.37
N TYR A 164 12.61 -5.74 3.44
CA TYR A 164 13.55 -5.83 4.56
C TYR A 164 14.24 -4.49 4.84
N GLY A 165 14.36 -4.13 6.12
CA GLY A 165 14.96 -2.87 6.57
C GLY A 165 14.13 -1.62 6.29
N SER A 166 12.88 -1.78 5.84
CA SER A 166 11.98 -0.68 5.46
C SER A 166 10.85 -0.50 6.50
N SER A 167 10.19 0.65 6.46
CA SER A 167 9.07 0.94 7.36
C SER A 167 8.02 1.84 6.72
N VAL A 168 6.81 1.78 7.28
CA VAL A 168 5.68 2.67 6.96
C VAL A 168 5.04 3.11 8.27
N LYS A 169 4.64 4.37 8.36
CA LYS A 169 3.85 4.95 9.46
C LYS A 169 2.66 5.70 8.91
N LEU A 170 1.45 5.27 9.25
CA LEU A 170 0.22 5.99 8.98
C LEU A 170 0.17 7.27 9.84
N CYS A 171 -0.17 8.40 9.22
CA CYS A 171 -0.28 9.70 9.89
C CYS A 171 -1.67 9.89 10.55
#